data_AF-A0A8B6FWB9-F1
#
_entry.id   AF-A0A8B6FWB9-F1
#
_cell.length_a   1.000
_cell.length_b   1.000
_cell.length_c   1.000
_cell.angle_alpha   90.00
_cell.angle_beta   90.00
_cell.angle_gamma   90.00
#
_symmetry.space_group_name_H-M   'P 1'
#
loop_
_entity.id
_entity.type
_entity.pdbx_description
1 polymer ?
#
loop_
_entity_poly.entity_id
_entity_poly.type
_entity_poly.pdbx_seq_one_letter_code
_entity_poly.pdbx_strand_id
1 'polypeptide(L)'
;MEAALCQERLAVVERRFRKACEQIVHMNHRLSNLERRYNRAKKEGHKSFRYTLRLRIAVVDGVREVYFDFAHQKAQEAEELRGVLKRLTC
;
A
#
# COMPACT_ATOMS: atom_id res chain seq x y z
N MET A 1 12.92 -30.90 -4.04
CA MET A 1 11.61 -30.49 -4.60
C MET A 1 10.93 -29.44 -3.70
N GLU A 2 10.89 -29.64 -2.38
CA GLU A 2 10.24 -28.72 -1.43
C GLU A 2 10.90 -27.32 -1.33
N ALA A 3 12.23 -27.24 -1.36
CA ALA A 3 12.94 -25.95 -1.33
C ALA A 3 12.65 -25.06 -2.55
N ALA A 4 12.54 -25.66 -3.75
CA ALA A 4 12.21 -24.94 -4.98
C ALA A 4 10.79 -24.35 -4.93
N LEU A 5 9.81 -25.14 -4.46
CA LEU A 5 8.44 -24.66 -4.24
C LEU A 5 8.38 -23.53 -3.20
N CYS A 6 9.16 -23.64 -2.12
CA CYS A 6 9.27 -22.57 -1.11
C CYS A 6 9.84 -21.27 -1.70
N GLN A 7 10.85 -21.39 -2.57
CA GLN A 7 11.49 -20.27 -3.24
C GLN A 7 10.55 -19.58 -4.25
N GLU A 8 9.77 -20.35 -5.01
CA GLU A 8 8.73 -19.80 -5.90
C GLU A 8 7.65 -19.03 -5.12
N ARG A 9 7.17 -19.59 -4.01
CA ARG A 9 6.20 -18.92 -3.14
C ARG A 9 6.77 -17.62 -2.57
N LEU A 10 8.01 -17.64 -2.10
CA LEU A 10 8.68 -16.44 -1.58
C LEU A 10 8.74 -15.35 -2.66
N ALA A 11 9.14 -15.68 -3.88
CA ALA A 11 9.20 -14.72 -4.98
C ALA A 11 7.83 -14.09 -5.29
N VAL A 12 6.75 -14.87 -5.23
CA VAL A 12 5.38 -14.37 -5.41
C VAL A 12 4.97 -13.41 -4.30
N VAL A 13 5.25 -13.75 -3.04
CA VAL A 13 4.92 -12.92 -1.87
C VAL A 13 5.70 -11.61 -1.91
N GLU A 14 7.00 -11.65 -2.19
CA GLU A 14 7.85 -10.47 -2.31
C GLU A 14 7.39 -9.55 -3.46
N ARG A 15 6.95 -10.13 -4.59
CA ARG A 15 6.37 -9.35 -5.69
C ARG A 15 5.09 -8.65 -5.27
N ARG A 16 4.21 -9.32 -4.51
CA ARG A 16 2.96 -8.74 -4.00
C ARG A 16 3.24 -7.63 -3.00
N PHE A 17 4.19 -7.84 -2.08
CA PHE A 17 4.64 -6.83 -1.14
C PHE A 17 5.14 -5.57 -1.85
N ARG A 18 6.05 -5.73 -2.83
CA ARG A 18 6.58 -4.60 -3.62
C ARG A 18 5.47 -3.81 -4.31
N LYS A 19 4.53 -4.51 -4.95
CA LYS A 19 3.36 -3.86 -5.59
C LYS A 19 2.51 -3.11 -4.58
N ALA A 20 2.31 -3.64 -3.37
CA ALA A 20 1.57 -2.94 -2.32
C ALA A 20 2.28 -1.64 -1.93
N CYS A 21 3.60 -1.67 -1.74
CA CYS A 21 4.40 -0.46 -1.47
C CYS A 21 4.30 0.57 -2.62
N GLU A 22 4.37 0.13 -3.87
CA GLU A 22 4.17 1.01 -5.04
C GLU A 22 2.78 1.68 -5.02
N GLN A 23 1.73 0.93 -4.67
CA GLN A 23 0.38 1.48 -4.53
C GLN A 23 0.29 2.50 -3.38
N ILE A 24 0.93 2.26 -2.24
CA ILE A 24 0.98 3.22 -1.12
C ILE A 24 1.60 4.54 -1.57
N VAL A 25 2.74 4.49 -2.28
CA VAL A 25 3.39 5.70 -2.83
C VAL A 25 2.46 6.42 -3.81
N HIS A 26 1.77 5.69 -4.68
CA HIS A 26 0.82 6.28 -5.61
C HIS A 26 -0.36 6.96 -4.88
N MET A 27 -0.91 6.34 -3.83
CA MET A 27 -1.98 6.92 -3.02
C MET A 27 -1.51 8.16 -2.27
N ASN A 28 -0.28 8.16 -1.74
CA ASN A 28 0.32 9.35 -1.09
C ASN A 28 0.40 10.53 -2.06
N HIS A 29 0.86 10.30 -3.30
CA HIS A 29 0.86 11.36 -4.32
C HIS A 29 -0.54 11.87 -4.65
N ARG A 30 -1.54 10.98 -4.75
CA ARG A 30 -2.94 11.38 -4.94
C ARG A 30 -3.47 12.19 -3.76
N LEU A 31 -3.16 11.79 -2.53
CA LEU A 31 -3.59 12.47 -1.31
C LEU A 31 -3.02 13.90 -1.28
N SER A 32 -1.70 14.07 -1.46
CA SER A 32 -1.07 15.39 -1.48
C SER A 32 -1.65 16.30 -2.56
N ASN A 33 -1.99 15.75 -3.73
CA ASN A 33 -2.64 16.52 -4.80
C ASN A 33 -4.07 16.94 -4.43
N LEU A 34 -4.85 16.07 -3.79
CA LEU A 34 -6.19 16.39 -3.32
C LEU A 34 -6.17 17.43 -2.20
N GLU A 35 -5.21 17.34 -1.26
CA GLU A 35 -5.01 18.30 -0.19
C GLU A 35 -4.66 19.69 -0.73
N ARG A 36 -3.77 19.79 -1.72
CA ARG A 36 -3.46 21.06 -2.39
C ARG A 36 -4.71 21.70 -3.01
N ARG A 37 -5.53 20.89 -3.70
CA ARG A 37 -6.80 21.36 -4.28
C ARG A 37 -7.80 21.78 -3.21
N TYR A 38 -7.88 21.03 -2.11
CA TYR A 38 -8.74 21.36 -0.98
C TYR A 38 -8.33 22.69 -0.34
N ASN A 39 -7.03 22.89 -0.10
CA ASN A 39 -6.49 24.12 0.47
C ASN A 39 -6.76 25.33 -0.43
N ARG A 40 -6.65 25.16 -1.76
CA ARG A 40 -7.04 26.19 -2.73
C ARG A 40 -8.53 26.51 -2.64
N ALA A 41 -9.40 25.50 -2.70
CA ALA A 41 -10.86 25.69 -2.58
C ALA A 41 -11.27 26.30 -1.23
N LYS A 42 -10.51 26.02 -0.15
CA LYS A 42 -10.68 26.65 1.16
C LYS A 42 -10.34 28.13 1.12
N LYS A 43 -9.23 28.50 0.48
CA LYS A 43 -8.79 29.90 0.31
C LYS A 43 -9.78 30.70 -0.55
N GLU A 44 -10.33 30.10 -1.60
CA GLU A 44 -11.25 30.74 -2.54
C GLU A 44 -12.72 30.73 -2.06
N GLY A 45 -13.03 30.09 -0.93
CA GLY A 45 -14.40 30.07 -0.39
C GLY A 45 -15.38 29.13 -1.10
N HIS A 46 -14.88 28.25 -1.97
CA HIS A 46 -15.67 27.32 -2.79
C HIS A 46 -16.27 26.14 -1.97
N LYS A 47 -17.31 26.42 -1.17
CA LYS A 47 -17.85 25.49 -0.16
C LYS A 47 -18.21 24.09 -0.69
N SER A 48 -18.91 24.01 -1.83
CA SER A 48 -19.34 22.73 -2.43
C SER A 48 -18.15 21.87 -2.87
N PHE A 49 -17.11 22.49 -3.44
CA PHE A 49 -15.89 21.79 -3.84
C PHE A 49 -15.12 21.23 -2.63
N ARG A 50 -15.13 21.93 -1.49
CA ARG A 50 -14.47 21.45 -0.26
C ARG A 50 -15.06 20.13 0.23
N TYR A 51 -16.39 19.99 0.19
CA TYR A 51 -17.06 18.76 0.62
C TYR A 51 -16.68 17.58 -0.26
N THR A 52 -16.77 17.74 -1.58
CA THR A 52 -16.38 16.70 -2.55
C THR A 52 -14.91 16.32 -2.41
N LEU A 53 -14.02 17.30 -2.21
CA LEU A 53 -12.59 17.05 -2.02
C LEU A 53 -12.32 16.30 -0.71
N ARG A 54 -13.01 16.66 0.38
CA ARG A 54 -12.90 15.97 1.68
C ARG A 54 -13.32 14.51 1.57
N LEU A 55 -14.42 14.21 0.88
CA LEU A 55 -14.86 12.83 0.64
C LEU A 55 -13.81 12.04 -0.17
N ARG A 56 -13.25 12.64 -1.23
CA ARG A 56 -12.21 12.00 -2.04
C ARG A 56 -10.93 11.74 -1.25
N ILE A 57 -10.54 12.67 -0.37
CA ILE A 57 -9.40 12.50 0.54
C ILE A 57 -9.64 11.28 1.44
N ALA A 58 -10.80 11.23 2.13
CA ALA A 58 -11.13 10.14 3.03
C ALA A 58 -11.14 8.76 2.34
N VAL A 59 -11.66 8.68 1.11
CA VAL A 59 -11.65 7.42 0.34
C VAL A 59 -10.22 7.01 -0.04
N VAL A 60 -9.39 7.94 -0.53
CA VAL A 60 -8.00 7.63 -0.91
C VAL A 60 -7.16 7.25 0.30
N ASP A 61 -7.37 7.91 1.43
CA ASP A 61 -6.73 7.61 2.70
C ASP A 61 -7.10 6.19 3.19
N GLY A 62 -8.40 5.86 3.20
CA GLY A 62 -8.84 4.50 3.55
C GLY A 62 -8.29 3.41 2.63
N VAL A 63 -8.20 3.66 1.32
CA VAL A 63 -7.57 2.72 0.37
C VAL A 63 -6.08 2.56 0.67
N ARG A 64 -5.38 3.63 1.04
CA ARG A 64 -3.96 3.58 1.42
C ARG A 64 -3.77 2.72 2.67
N GLU A 65 -4.59 2.89 3.70
CA GLU A 65 -4.52 2.08 4.93
C GLU A 65 -4.70 0.59 4.64
N VAL A 66 -5.65 0.23 3.77
CA VAL A 66 -5.83 -1.17 3.34
C VAL A 66 -4.57 -1.72 2.66
N TYR A 67 -3.88 -0.93 1.84
CA TYR A 67 -2.60 -1.36 1.26
C TYR A 67 -1.48 -1.45 2.29
N PHE A 68 -1.47 -0.61 3.34
CA PHE A 68 -0.53 -0.75 4.46
C PHE A 68 -0.73 -2.07 5.19
N ASP A 69 -1.97 -2.41 5.55
CA ASP A 69 -2.30 -3.68 6.20
C ASP A 69 -1.88 -4.87 5.32
N PHE A 70 -2.21 -4.81 4.02
CA PHE A 70 -1.82 -5.85 3.07
C PHE A 70 -0.30 -5.97 2.93
N ALA A 71 0.42 -4.85 2.86
CA ALA A 71 1.88 -4.86 2.81
C ALA A 71 2.47 -5.46 4.09
N HIS A 72 1.94 -5.13 5.26
CA HIS A 72 2.37 -5.69 6.55
C HIS A 72 2.19 -7.22 6.57
N GLN A 73 1.01 -7.72 6.19
CA GLN A 73 0.74 -9.15 6.09
C GLN A 73 1.70 -9.87 5.13
N LYS A 74 2.00 -9.27 3.97
CA LYS A 74 2.94 -9.88 3.00
C LYS A 74 4.39 -9.80 3.43
N ALA A 75 4.79 -8.80 4.22
CA ALA A 75 6.12 -8.74 4.82
C ALA A 75 6.31 -9.89 5.83
N GLN A 76 5.31 -10.13 6.70
CA GLN A 76 5.32 -11.24 7.65
C GLN A 76 5.38 -12.60 6.95
N GLU A 77 4.53 -12.82 5.94
CA GLU A 77 4.53 -14.06 5.15
C GLU A 77 5.90 -14.29 4.46
N ALA A 78 6.53 -13.23 3.95
CA ALA A 78 7.86 -13.35 3.33
C ALA A 78 8.94 -13.71 4.36
N GLU A 79 8.88 -13.15 5.56
CA GLU A 79 9.82 -13.44 6.64
C GLU A 79 9.70 -14.90 7.11
N GLU A 80 8.47 -15.40 7.27
CA GLU A 80 8.21 -16.80 7.60
C GLU A 80 8.77 -17.75 6.53
N LEU A 81 8.49 -17.48 5.25
CA LEU A 81 8.99 -18.27 4.13
C LEU A 81 10.52 -18.24 4.03
N ARG A 82 11.15 -17.10 4.28
CA ARG A 82 12.62 -16.99 4.38
C ARG A 82 13.17 -17.84 5.52
N GLY A 83 12.48 -17.86 6.67
CA GLY A 83 12.84 -18.71 7.80
C GLY A 83 12.75 -20.20 7.49
N VAL A 84 11.68 -20.62 6.81
CA VAL A 84 11.51 -22.01 6.33
C VAL A 84 12.60 -22.38 5.33
N LEU A 85 12.84 -21.53 4.32
CA LEU A 85 13.84 -21.80 3.30
C LEU A 85 15.24 -21.98 3.92
N LYS A 86 15.63 -21.11 4.86
CA LYS A 86 16.90 -21.25 5.60
C LYS A 86 17.04 -22.60 6.29
N ARG A 87 15.97 -23.10 6.93
CA ARG A 87 15.96 -24.41 7.59
C ARG A 87 16.05 -25.59 6.62
N LEU A 88 15.56 -25.43 5.38
CA LEU A 88 15.61 -26.47 4.36
C LEU A 88 16.95 -26.52 3.62
N THR A 89 17.72 -25.43 3.66
CA THR A 89 19.02 -25.30 2.97
C THR A 89 20.24 -25.47 3.90
N CYS A 90 20.01 -25.55 5.21
CA CYS A 90 21.02 -25.89 6.23
C CYS A 90 20.87 -27.36 6.62
#